data_AF-D3S0J4-F1
#
_entry.id   AF-D3S0J4-F1
#
_cell.length_a   1.000
_cell.length_b   1.000
_cell.length_c   1.000
_cell.angle_alpha   90.00
_cell.angle_beta   90.00
_cell.angle_gamma   90.00
#
_symmetry.space_group_name_H-M   'P 1'
#
loop_
_entity.id
_entity.type
_entity.pdbx_description
1 polymer ?
#
loop_
_entity_poly.entity_id
_entity_poly.type
_entity_poly.pdbx_seq_one_letter_code
_entity_poly.pdbx_strand_id
1 'polypeptide(L)'
;MKYVGLKGFSKYGDEKALTVEEINRLAENEEVFVALNRVKEADEIEKAAKNLKASGVIVNEIAAIKRIEDKKVIASVGLNPLNSLDLELLKELGAYAVVIPPEINENVEELKGCGVKIEAFKRAYVEMFYKGKCLLSAYFSGVSAKRDGVCKKECCRRWKVVFKEKEFEVSFPPKLVEYDVNADILKFEGRQFSKIGVMSCGINDERSES
;
A
#
# COMPACT_ATOMS: atom_id res chain seq x y z
N MET A 1 -13.70 3.19 -6.99
CA MET A 1 -12.62 4.14 -6.64
C MET A 1 -11.41 3.93 -7.53
N LYS A 2 -10.79 5.00 -8.02
CA LYS A 2 -9.51 4.93 -8.76
C LYS A 2 -8.35 5.06 -7.79
N TYR A 3 -7.36 4.19 -7.93
CA TYR A 3 -6.11 4.23 -7.16
C TYR A 3 -4.97 4.66 -8.08
N VAL A 4 -4.34 5.79 -7.80
CA VAL A 4 -3.22 6.32 -8.59
C VAL A 4 -2.04 6.62 -7.67
N GLY A 5 -0.95 7.16 -8.21
CA GLY A 5 0.17 7.59 -7.39
C GLY A 5 0.78 8.84 -7.95
N LEU A 6 1.32 9.63 -7.04
CA LEU A 6 1.97 10.88 -7.35
C LEU A 6 3.45 10.64 -7.68
N LYS A 7 3.93 11.25 -8.76
CA LYS A 7 5.35 11.24 -9.12
C LYS A 7 6.20 11.77 -7.98
N GLY A 8 7.29 11.08 -7.67
CA GLY A 8 8.18 11.39 -6.55
C GLY A 8 7.69 10.87 -5.19
N PHE A 9 6.43 10.43 -5.07
CA PHE A 9 5.81 10.03 -3.80
C PHE A 9 5.27 8.59 -3.79
N SER A 10 4.99 7.98 -4.94
CA SER A 10 4.38 6.65 -5.00
C SER A 10 5.38 5.55 -5.40
N LYS A 11 5.26 4.36 -4.81
CA LYS A 11 6.05 3.19 -5.24
C LYS A 11 5.65 2.75 -6.67
N TYR A 12 6.52 1.93 -7.28
CA TYR A 12 6.45 1.36 -8.65
C TYR A 12 6.94 2.24 -9.80
N GLY A 13 7.73 3.28 -9.48
CA GLY A 13 8.39 4.14 -10.45
C GLY A 13 7.53 5.32 -10.90
N ASP A 14 8.19 6.42 -11.26
CA ASP A 14 7.51 7.67 -11.66
C ASP A 14 6.93 7.60 -13.07
N GLU A 15 7.38 6.64 -13.87
CA GLU A 15 6.79 6.32 -15.18
C GLU A 15 5.35 5.78 -15.05
N LYS A 16 5.00 5.21 -13.89
CA LYS A 16 3.66 4.67 -13.56
C LYS A 16 2.89 5.57 -12.59
N ALA A 17 3.36 6.79 -12.41
CA ALA A 17 2.73 7.79 -11.56
C ALA A 17 2.25 8.98 -12.41
N LEU A 18 1.38 9.78 -11.82
CA LEU A 18 0.77 10.95 -12.42
C LEU A 18 1.31 12.23 -11.77
N THR A 19 1.24 13.35 -12.47
CA THR A 19 1.49 14.68 -11.90
C THR A 19 0.30 15.15 -11.06
N VAL A 20 0.47 16.23 -10.30
CA VAL A 20 -0.61 16.86 -9.53
C VAL A 20 -1.75 17.31 -10.44
N GLU A 21 -1.43 17.89 -11.60
CA GLU A 21 -2.41 18.39 -12.56
C GLU A 21 -3.23 17.24 -13.17
N GLU A 22 -2.57 16.15 -13.55
CA GLU A 22 -3.22 14.95 -14.07
C GLU A 22 -4.17 14.33 -13.02
N ILE A 23 -3.75 14.26 -11.76
CA ILE A 23 -4.56 13.73 -10.66
C ILE A 23 -5.75 14.65 -10.38
N ASN A 24 -5.53 15.96 -10.30
CA ASN A 24 -6.58 16.93 -10.01
C ASN A 24 -7.65 16.96 -11.10
N ARG A 25 -7.26 16.85 -12.38
CA ARG A 25 -8.20 16.70 -13.49
C ARG A 25 -8.99 15.39 -13.40
N LEU A 26 -8.33 14.28 -13.04
CA LEU A 26 -9.01 13.01 -12.86
C LEU A 26 -10.04 13.08 -11.71
N ALA A 27 -9.69 13.75 -10.62
CA ALA A 27 -10.53 13.90 -9.43
C ALA A 27 -11.77 14.80 -9.64
N GLU A 28 -11.86 15.56 -10.75
CA GLU A 28 -13.06 16.35 -11.07
C GLU A 28 -14.29 15.48 -11.34
N ASN A 29 -14.07 14.25 -11.82
CA ASN A 29 -15.16 13.37 -12.29
C ASN A 29 -15.17 12.00 -11.61
N GLU A 30 -14.16 11.70 -10.79
CA GLU A 30 -13.92 10.36 -10.27
C GLU A 30 -13.51 10.42 -8.80
N GLU A 31 -13.88 9.41 -8.02
CA GLU A 31 -13.34 9.24 -6.67
C GLU A 31 -11.92 8.67 -6.75
N VAL A 32 -10.93 9.49 -6.40
CA VAL A 32 -9.50 9.18 -6.55
C VAL A 32 -8.82 9.07 -5.19
N PHE A 33 -8.06 7.99 -5.00
CA PHE A 33 -7.13 7.79 -3.90
C PHE A 33 -5.70 7.77 -4.41
N VAL A 34 -4.82 8.56 -3.77
CA VAL A 34 -3.46 8.79 -4.25
C VAL A 34 -2.43 8.16 -3.33
N ALA A 35 -1.60 7.25 -3.84
CA ALA A 35 -0.45 6.76 -3.10
C ALA A 35 0.62 7.84 -2.93
N LEU A 36 0.92 8.15 -1.66
CA LEU A 36 2.05 8.92 -1.17
C LEU A 36 2.90 8.04 -0.24
N ASN A 37 3.20 6.82 -0.71
CA ASN A 37 3.68 5.72 0.11
C ASN A 37 5.19 5.43 -0.02
N ARG A 38 5.97 6.32 -0.62
CA ARG A 38 7.43 6.34 -0.44
C ARG A 38 7.79 6.89 0.93
N VAL A 39 8.98 6.56 1.41
CA VAL A 39 9.56 7.12 2.64
C VAL A 39 9.98 8.56 2.36
N LYS A 40 9.26 9.49 2.99
CA LYS A 40 9.44 10.94 2.93
C LYS A 40 9.06 11.54 4.28
N GLU A 41 9.53 12.75 4.54
CA GLU A 41 9.17 13.45 5.77
C GLU A 41 7.67 13.78 5.79
N ALA A 42 7.09 13.80 6.98
CA ALA A 42 5.65 14.06 7.16
C ALA A 42 5.23 15.40 6.56
N ASP A 43 6.06 16.45 6.71
CA ASP A 43 5.81 17.78 6.13
C ASP A 43 5.73 17.75 4.59
N GLU A 44 6.58 16.94 3.94
CA GLU A 44 6.55 16.80 2.49
C GLU A 44 5.26 16.10 2.03
N ILE A 45 4.85 15.06 2.74
CA ILE A 45 3.63 14.29 2.44
C ILE A 45 2.39 15.16 2.65
N GLU A 46 2.33 15.91 3.75
CA GLU A 46 1.24 16.83 4.06
C GLU A 46 1.12 17.93 3.00
N LYS A 47 2.24 18.55 2.61
CA LYS A 47 2.26 19.55 1.54
C LYS A 47 1.80 18.97 0.20
N ALA A 48 2.22 17.76 -0.13
CA ALA A 48 1.77 17.08 -1.34
C ALA A 48 0.26 16.79 -1.30
N ALA A 49 -0.24 16.29 -0.17
CA ALA A 49 -1.67 16.04 0.03
C ALA A 49 -2.50 17.31 -0.16
N LYS A 50 -2.11 18.44 0.43
CA LYS A 50 -2.81 19.74 0.30
C LYS A 50 -2.99 20.21 -1.14
N ASN A 51 -2.06 19.87 -2.04
CA ASN A 51 -2.14 20.25 -3.45
C ASN A 51 -3.05 19.34 -4.30
N LEU A 52 -3.56 18.26 -3.71
CA LEU A 52 -4.41 17.28 -4.40
C LEU A 52 -5.90 17.55 -4.10
N LYS A 53 -6.72 17.56 -5.16
CA LYS A 53 -8.20 17.58 -5.10
C LYS A 53 -8.80 16.18 -4.91
N ALA A 54 -7.97 15.18 -4.66
CA ALA A 54 -8.37 13.78 -4.51
C ALA A 54 -9.15 13.53 -3.21
N SER A 55 -10.00 12.50 -3.21
CA SER A 55 -10.84 12.11 -2.08
C SER A 55 -10.04 11.59 -0.89
N GLY A 56 -8.87 10.98 -1.15
CA GLY A 56 -8.03 10.41 -0.12
C GLY A 56 -6.60 10.16 -0.55
N VAL A 57 -5.75 9.86 0.44
CA VAL A 57 -4.32 9.58 0.25
C VAL A 57 -3.95 8.29 0.97
N ILE A 58 -2.99 7.54 0.42
CA ILE A 58 -2.46 6.31 1.00
C ILE A 58 -1.02 6.58 1.42
N VAL A 59 -0.75 6.62 2.72
CA VAL A 59 0.53 7.12 3.28
C VAL A 59 1.29 6.03 4.02
N ASN A 60 2.62 6.14 4.01
CA ASN A 60 3.51 5.21 4.72
C ASN A 60 4.25 5.86 5.89
N GLU A 61 3.72 6.98 6.39
CA GLU A 61 4.32 7.81 7.43
C GLU A 61 3.28 8.09 8.51
N ILE A 62 3.57 7.67 9.74
CA ILE A 62 2.63 7.67 10.87
C ILE A 62 2.26 9.10 11.26
N ALA A 63 3.24 10.01 11.28
CA ALA A 63 2.98 11.41 11.60
C ALA A 63 2.08 12.08 10.55
N ALA A 64 2.18 11.68 9.28
CA ALA A 64 1.33 12.22 8.21
C ALA A 64 -0.13 11.80 8.35
N ILE A 65 -0.42 10.64 8.95
CA ILE A 65 -1.80 10.20 9.22
C ILE A 65 -2.51 11.22 10.10
N LYS A 66 -1.85 11.64 11.17
CA LYS A 66 -2.41 12.60 12.14
C LYS A 66 -2.51 14.03 11.59
N ARG A 67 -1.65 14.41 10.65
CA ARG A 67 -1.51 15.80 10.17
C ARG A 67 -2.41 16.14 8.99
N ILE A 68 -2.92 15.15 8.26
CA ILE A 68 -3.77 15.35 7.10
C ILE A 68 -5.23 15.23 7.56
N GLU A 69 -5.90 16.37 7.71
CA GLU A 69 -7.27 16.42 8.26
C GLU A 69 -8.37 16.55 7.19
N ASP A 70 -8.03 17.06 5.99
CA ASP A 70 -9.01 17.40 4.95
C ASP A 70 -9.26 16.27 3.94
N LYS A 71 -8.72 15.06 4.19
CA LYS A 71 -8.80 13.91 3.27
C LYS A 71 -8.98 12.60 4.02
N LYS A 72 -9.56 11.61 3.35
CA LYS A 72 -9.55 10.22 3.83
C LYS A 72 -8.12 9.67 3.79
N VAL A 73 -7.46 9.55 4.94
CA VAL A 73 -6.10 8.99 5.02
C VAL A 73 -6.18 7.47 5.20
N ILE A 74 -5.61 6.73 4.25
CA ILE A 74 -5.46 5.28 4.33
C ILE A 74 -4.02 4.95 4.76
N ALA A 75 -3.89 4.19 5.85
CA ALA A 75 -2.60 3.68 6.31
C ALA A 75 -2.09 2.58 5.37
N SER A 76 -0.97 2.82 4.70
CA SER A 76 -0.45 1.94 3.66
C SER A 76 0.09 0.62 4.22
N VAL A 77 0.00 -0.45 3.44
CA VAL A 77 0.55 -1.78 3.75
C VAL A 77 2.03 -1.77 4.14
N GLY A 78 2.82 -0.78 3.72
CA GLY A 78 4.23 -0.69 4.11
C GLY A 78 4.47 -0.27 5.57
N LEU A 79 3.45 0.24 6.27
CA LEU A 79 3.45 0.34 7.74
C LEU A 79 3.41 -1.04 8.39
N ASN A 80 2.85 -2.03 7.67
CA ASN A 80 2.71 -3.45 8.03
C ASN A 80 1.86 -3.67 9.30
N PRO A 81 0.57 -3.27 9.23
CA PRO A 81 -0.39 -3.59 10.27
C PRO A 81 -0.71 -5.09 10.21
N LEU A 82 -0.35 -5.82 11.28
CA LEU A 82 -0.43 -7.28 11.33
C LEU A 82 -1.45 -7.81 12.35
N ASN A 83 -1.91 -6.98 13.27
CA ASN A 83 -2.80 -7.39 14.37
C ASN A 83 -3.73 -6.25 14.80
N SER A 84 -4.63 -6.52 15.75
CA SER A 84 -5.61 -5.55 16.23
C SER A 84 -4.98 -4.31 16.86
N LEU A 85 -3.88 -4.45 17.62
CA LEU A 85 -3.18 -3.33 18.24
C LEU A 85 -2.62 -2.35 17.19
N ASP A 86 -2.12 -2.87 16.06
CA ASP A 86 -1.66 -2.03 14.96
C ASP A 86 -2.83 -1.23 14.34
N LEU A 87 -4.00 -1.87 14.18
CA LEU A 87 -5.20 -1.24 13.62
C LEU A 87 -5.75 -0.17 14.56
N GLU A 88 -5.81 -0.47 15.87
CA GLU A 88 -6.24 0.46 16.91
C GLU A 88 -5.33 1.70 16.95
N LEU A 89 -4.01 1.51 16.95
CA LEU A 89 -3.05 2.62 16.89
C LEU A 89 -3.28 3.51 15.66
N LEU A 90 -3.42 2.90 14.48
CA LEU A 90 -3.62 3.66 13.24
C LEU A 90 -4.96 4.40 13.24
N LYS A 91 -6.00 3.81 13.83
CA LYS A 91 -7.31 4.44 14.04
C LYS A 91 -7.19 5.66 14.97
N GLU A 92 -6.54 5.51 16.12
CA GLU A 92 -6.32 6.61 17.08
C GLU A 92 -5.57 7.79 16.48
N LEU A 93 -4.70 7.51 15.50
CA LEU A 93 -3.98 8.53 14.75
C LEU A 93 -4.82 9.20 13.66
N GLY A 94 -6.06 8.74 13.41
CA GLY A 94 -6.98 9.33 12.44
C GLY A 94 -7.06 8.60 11.10
N ALA A 95 -6.58 7.36 10.98
CA ALA A 95 -6.71 6.62 9.73
C ALA A 95 -8.18 6.32 9.41
N TYR A 96 -8.62 6.68 8.20
CA TYR A 96 -9.91 6.31 7.64
C TYR A 96 -10.00 4.81 7.36
N ALA A 97 -8.91 4.23 6.84
CA ALA A 97 -8.80 2.80 6.58
C ALA A 97 -7.35 2.32 6.74
N VAL A 98 -7.18 1.02 6.93
CA VAL A 98 -5.88 0.36 7.11
C VAL A 98 -5.71 -0.74 6.07
N VAL A 99 -4.62 -0.68 5.29
CA VAL A 99 -4.30 -1.75 4.33
C VAL A 99 -3.51 -2.85 5.01
N ILE A 100 -4.12 -4.02 5.17
CA ILE A 100 -3.43 -5.19 5.72
C ILE A 100 -2.56 -5.89 4.65
N PRO A 101 -1.44 -6.52 5.02
CA PRO A 101 -0.65 -7.32 4.09
C PRO A 101 -1.43 -8.53 3.55
N PRO A 102 -1.25 -8.90 2.27
CA PRO A 102 -1.93 -10.06 1.68
C PRO A 102 -1.55 -11.37 2.38
N GLU A 103 -0.40 -11.42 3.05
CA GLU A 103 0.05 -12.56 3.85
C GLU A 103 -0.83 -12.82 5.10
N ILE A 104 -1.69 -11.88 5.51
CA ILE A 104 -2.64 -12.04 6.63
C ILE A 104 -4.09 -11.79 6.21
N ASN A 105 -4.39 -11.81 4.91
CA ASN A 105 -5.74 -11.59 4.39
C ASN A 105 -6.79 -12.55 4.99
N GLU A 106 -6.38 -13.75 5.39
CA GLU A 106 -7.28 -14.75 6.00
C GLU A 106 -7.76 -14.33 7.40
N ASN A 107 -7.03 -13.44 8.07
CA ASN A 107 -7.33 -12.96 9.42
C ASN A 107 -8.30 -11.76 9.44
N VAL A 108 -8.83 -11.33 8.29
CA VAL A 108 -9.69 -10.13 8.20
C VAL A 108 -10.86 -10.16 9.18
N GLU A 109 -11.53 -11.31 9.34
CA GLU A 109 -12.68 -11.42 10.24
C GLU A 109 -12.30 -11.19 11.71
N GLU A 110 -11.11 -11.62 12.14
CA GLU A 110 -10.59 -11.40 13.49
C GLU A 110 -10.27 -9.92 13.74
N LEU A 111 -9.89 -9.20 12.68
CA LEU A 111 -9.47 -7.79 12.75
C LEU A 111 -10.64 -6.79 12.69
N LYS A 112 -11.82 -7.20 12.24
CA LYS A 112 -13.00 -6.32 12.10
C LYS A 112 -13.45 -5.65 13.41
N GLY A 113 -13.11 -6.22 14.57
CA GLY A 113 -13.46 -5.67 15.88
C GLY A 113 -12.80 -4.33 16.24
N CYS A 114 -11.76 -3.90 15.50
CA CYS A 114 -11.00 -2.69 15.83
C CYS A 114 -11.72 -1.38 15.47
N GLY A 115 -12.84 -1.46 14.73
CA GLY A 115 -13.66 -0.31 14.37
C GLY A 115 -12.96 0.70 13.44
N VAL A 116 -12.01 0.25 12.63
CA VAL A 116 -11.42 0.99 11.49
C VAL A 116 -11.66 0.18 10.22
N LYS A 117 -11.89 0.84 9.08
CA LYS A 117 -12.08 0.14 7.81
C LYS A 117 -10.83 -0.64 7.44
N ILE A 118 -11.02 -1.89 7.01
CA ILE A 118 -9.95 -2.75 6.53
C ILE A 118 -9.95 -2.75 5.01
N GLU A 119 -8.80 -2.40 4.42
CA GLU A 119 -8.51 -2.63 3.02
C GLU A 119 -7.69 -3.92 2.87
N ALA A 120 -8.27 -4.93 2.21
CA ALA A 120 -7.61 -6.21 1.95
C ALA A 120 -7.37 -6.43 0.45
N PHE A 121 -6.39 -7.25 0.12
CA PHE A 121 -6.08 -7.55 -1.28
C PHE A 121 -6.98 -8.67 -1.81
N LYS A 122 -7.87 -8.39 -2.77
CA LYS A 122 -8.58 -9.48 -3.50
C LYS A 122 -7.63 -10.19 -4.47
N ARG A 123 -6.65 -9.46 -5.00
CA ARG A 123 -5.60 -9.99 -5.89
C ARG A 123 -4.28 -9.27 -5.63
N ALA A 124 -3.21 -10.03 -5.37
CA ALA A 124 -1.88 -9.50 -5.08
C ALA A 124 -0.76 -10.38 -5.63
N TYR A 125 0.40 -9.77 -5.89
CA TYR A 125 1.65 -10.52 -6.08
C TYR A 125 2.29 -10.73 -4.72
N VAL A 126 2.19 -11.93 -4.16
CA VAL A 126 2.80 -12.30 -2.87
C VAL A 126 4.30 -12.52 -3.07
N GLU A 127 5.10 -11.87 -2.23
CA GLU A 127 6.56 -11.87 -2.31
C GLU A 127 7.15 -12.74 -1.18
N MET A 128 8.47 -12.93 -1.16
CA MET A 128 9.12 -13.71 -0.09
C MET A 128 9.13 -13.02 1.29
N PHE A 129 8.85 -11.71 1.33
CA PHE A 129 8.72 -10.90 2.54
C PHE A 129 7.32 -10.30 2.57
N TYR A 130 6.83 -9.95 3.76
CA TYR A 130 5.60 -9.16 3.91
C TYR A 130 5.57 -7.96 2.96
N LYS A 131 4.43 -7.78 2.29
CA LYS A 131 4.27 -6.77 1.26
C LYS A 131 4.65 -5.38 1.76
N GLY A 132 5.51 -4.72 1.00
CA GLY A 132 5.98 -3.37 1.33
C GLY A 132 7.11 -3.30 2.35
N LYS A 133 7.60 -4.43 2.90
CA LYS A 133 8.76 -4.48 3.81
C LYS A 133 10.08 -4.90 3.17
N CYS A 134 10.08 -5.43 1.94
CA CYS A 134 11.29 -5.85 1.23
C CYS A 134 12.41 -4.80 1.23
N LEU A 135 13.65 -5.25 1.50
CA LEU A 135 14.89 -4.45 1.49
C LEU A 135 15.91 -4.94 0.46
N LEU A 136 15.60 -6.01 -0.28
CA LEU A 136 16.59 -6.66 -1.15
C LEU A 136 17.16 -5.72 -2.22
N SER A 137 16.32 -4.92 -2.87
CA SER A 137 16.80 -3.98 -3.90
C SER A 137 17.74 -2.91 -3.29
N ALA A 138 17.44 -2.43 -2.09
CA ALA A 138 18.29 -1.45 -1.42
C ALA A 138 19.64 -2.07 -1.06
N TYR A 139 19.61 -3.30 -0.52
CA TYR A 139 20.81 -4.01 -0.09
C TYR A 139 21.72 -4.43 -1.25
N PHE A 140 21.16 -5.03 -2.31
CA PHE A 140 21.96 -5.63 -3.39
C PHE A 140 22.23 -4.70 -4.57
N SER A 141 21.35 -3.73 -4.84
CA SER A 141 21.49 -2.84 -6.01
C SER A 141 21.59 -1.36 -5.65
N GLY A 142 21.59 -1.00 -4.36
CA GLY A 142 21.65 0.39 -3.90
C GLY A 142 20.38 1.21 -4.20
N VAL A 143 19.32 0.60 -4.73
CA VAL A 143 18.07 1.26 -5.13
C VAL A 143 16.92 0.74 -4.27
N SER A 144 16.27 1.61 -3.52
CA SER A 144 15.20 1.27 -2.59
C SER A 144 13.83 1.45 -3.21
N ALA A 145 13.04 0.38 -3.26
CA ALA A 145 11.62 0.48 -3.62
C ALA A 145 10.83 1.40 -2.68
N LYS A 146 11.28 1.57 -1.43
CA LYS A 146 10.61 2.41 -0.44
C LYS A 146 10.97 3.90 -0.59
N ARG A 147 12.22 4.22 -0.94
CA ARG A 147 12.70 5.62 -1.06
C ARG A 147 12.64 6.11 -2.51
N ASP A 148 13.20 5.32 -3.43
CA ASP A 148 13.33 5.66 -4.86
C ASP A 148 12.09 5.22 -5.66
N GLY A 149 11.24 4.38 -5.07
CA GLY A 149 10.02 3.86 -5.70
C GLY A 149 10.26 2.73 -6.69
N VAL A 150 11.51 2.32 -6.92
CA VAL A 150 11.86 1.32 -7.94
C VAL A 150 12.26 0.00 -7.26
N CYS A 151 11.59 -1.09 -7.65
CA CYS A 151 11.97 -2.45 -7.27
C CYS A 151 12.88 -3.05 -8.35
N LYS A 152 14.07 -3.51 -7.96
CA LYS A 152 15.04 -4.14 -8.87
C LYS A 152 14.79 -5.64 -9.07
N LYS A 153 13.74 -6.18 -8.44
CA LYS A 153 13.34 -7.60 -8.50
C LYS A 153 14.48 -8.56 -8.13
N GLU A 154 15.30 -8.15 -7.16
CA GLU A 154 16.42 -8.97 -6.66
C GLU A 154 15.96 -10.35 -6.17
N CYS A 155 14.74 -10.48 -5.63
CA CYS A 155 14.16 -11.76 -5.26
C CYS A 155 14.07 -12.76 -6.43
N CYS A 156 13.94 -12.28 -7.67
CA CYS A 156 13.85 -13.12 -8.87
C CYS A 156 15.20 -13.63 -9.38
N ARG A 157 16.34 -13.14 -8.87
CA ARG A 157 17.64 -13.67 -9.28
C ARG A 157 17.83 -15.09 -8.74
N ARG A 158 18.86 -15.79 -9.23
CA ARG A 158 19.24 -17.10 -8.67
C ARG A 158 20.08 -16.89 -7.41
N TRP A 159 19.68 -17.56 -6.35
CA TRP A 159 20.30 -17.51 -5.03
C TRP A 159 20.91 -18.86 -4.72
N LYS A 160 22.13 -18.85 -4.21
CA LYS A 160 22.70 -19.98 -3.50
C LYS A 160 22.28 -19.85 -2.03
N VAL A 161 21.47 -20.79 -1.56
CA VAL A 161 20.97 -20.82 -0.18
C VAL A 161 21.46 -22.07 0.50
N VAL A 162 21.83 -21.96 1.78
CA VAL A 162 22.20 -23.11 2.60
C VAL A 162 21.03 -23.42 3.52
N PHE A 163 20.51 -24.64 3.43
CA PHE A 163 19.45 -25.13 4.32
C PHE A 163 19.80 -26.54 4.79
N LYS A 164 19.85 -26.74 6.11
CA LYS A 164 20.26 -28.02 6.73
C LYS A 164 21.55 -28.58 6.11
N GLU A 165 22.59 -27.73 6.06
CA GLU A 165 23.94 -28.04 5.54
C GLU A 165 24.02 -28.42 4.05
N LYS A 166 22.92 -28.28 3.29
CA LYS A 166 22.88 -28.49 1.84
C LYS A 166 22.76 -27.16 1.11
N GLU A 167 23.54 -27.00 0.05
CA GLU A 167 23.41 -25.87 -0.87
C GLU A 167 22.31 -26.15 -1.89
N PHE A 168 21.45 -25.15 -2.11
CA PHE A 168 20.41 -25.16 -3.12
C PHE A 168 20.54 -23.90 -3.98
N GLU A 169 20.27 -24.05 -5.28
CA GLU A 169 20.09 -22.91 -6.18
C GLU A 169 18.58 -22.67 -6.36
N VAL A 170 18.08 -21.53 -5.87
CA VAL A 170 16.66 -21.20 -5.85
C VAL A 170 16.39 -19.77 -6.30
N SER A 171 15.15 -19.47 -6.68
CA SER A 171 14.68 -18.11 -6.96
C SER A 171 13.34 -17.89 -6.27
N PHE A 172 13.04 -16.64 -5.90
CA PHE A 172 11.83 -16.27 -5.17
C PHE A 172 10.99 -15.26 -5.96
N PRO A 173 10.55 -15.58 -7.19
CA PRO A 173 9.70 -14.68 -7.96
C PRO A 173 8.35 -14.49 -7.25
N PRO A 174 7.80 -13.27 -7.23
CA PRO A 174 6.46 -13.04 -6.70
C PRO A 174 5.41 -13.89 -7.41
N LYS A 175 4.45 -14.42 -6.66
CA LYS A 175 3.35 -15.23 -7.20
C LYS A 175 2.06 -14.44 -7.15
N LEU A 176 1.32 -14.43 -8.25
CA LEU A 176 -0.03 -13.88 -8.27
C LEU A 176 -0.95 -14.80 -7.48
N VAL A 177 -1.63 -14.24 -6.48
CA VAL A 177 -2.61 -14.93 -5.65
C VAL A 177 -3.92 -14.15 -5.68
N GLU A 178 -5.02 -14.87 -5.79
CA GLU A 178 -6.38 -14.35 -5.62
C GLU A 178 -6.93 -14.87 -4.30
N TYR A 179 -7.63 -14.00 -3.58
CA TYR A 179 -8.14 -14.27 -2.26
C TYR A 179 -9.66 -14.22 -2.27
N ASP A 180 -10.29 -15.16 -1.58
CA ASP A 180 -11.70 -15.02 -1.22
C ASP A 180 -11.82 -14.31 0.14
N VAL A 181 -11.77 -12.97 0.11
CA VAL A 181 -11.77 -12.13 1.31
C VAL A 181 -12.96 -11.17 1.31
N ASN A 182 -13.53 -10.95 2.49
CA ASN A 182 -14.63 -10.01 2.73
C ASN A 182 -14.19 -8.86 3.66
N ALA A 183 -13.58 -7.82 3.09
CA ALA A 183 -13.15 -6.61 3.79
C ALA A 183 -14.03 -5.40 3.42
N ASP A 184 -13.86 -4.27 4.10
CA ASP A 184 -14.60 -3.04 3.80
C ASP A 184 -14.17 -2.44 2.45
N ILE A 185 -12.89 -2.57 2.12
CA ILE A 185 -12.32 -2.14 0.84
C ILE A 185 -11.52 -3.28 0.22
N LEU A 186 -11.78 -3.56 -1.06
CA LEU A 186 -11.06 -4.58 -1.83
C LEU A 186 -10.06 -3.92 -2.79
N LYS A 187 -8.78 -4.28 -2.63
CA LYS A 187 -7.69 -3.81 -3.47
C LYS A 187 -7.31 -4.84 -4.51
N PHE A 188 -7.17 -4.39 -5.76
CA PHE A 188 -6.61 -5.18 -6.84
C PHE A 188 -5.22 -4.64 -7.19
N GLU A 189 -4.17 -5.42 -6.91
CA GLU A 189 -2.82 -5.03 -7.29
C GLU A 189 -2.72 -5.00 -8.83
N GLY A 190 -2.18 -3.90 -9.36
CA GLY A 190 -2.12 -3.64 -10.80
C GLY A 190 -1.23 -2.47 -11.19
N ARG A 191 -0.97 -1.52 -10.27
CA ARG A 191 -0.12 -0.36 -10.52
C ARG A 191 1.36 -0.65 -10.82
N GLN A 192 1.77 -1.91 -10.65
CA GLN A 192 3.07 -2.37 -11.15
C GLN A 192 3.11 -2.41 -12.69
N PHE A 193 1.95 -2.44 -13.35
CA PHE A 193 1.78 -2.60 -14.80
C PHE A 193 0.98 -1.45 -15.43
N SER A 194 0.15 -0.74 -14.66
CA SER A 194 -0.67 0.38 -15.13
C SER A 194 -0.47 1.65 -14.30
N LYS A 195 -0.76 2.82 -14.89
CA LYS A 195 -0.79 4.10 -14.13
C LYS A 195 -1.97 4.19 -13.16
N ILE A 196 -3.09 3.55 -13.53
CA ILE A 196 -4.35 3.56 -12.77
C ILE A 196 -4.65 2.15 -12.28
N GLY A 197 -4.76 2.00 -10.96
CA GLY A 197 -5.27 0.82 -10.29
C GLY A 197 -6.72 0.99 -9.85
N VAL A 198 -7.29 -0.09 -9.31
CA VAL A 198 -8.71 -0.17 -8.95
C VAL A 198 -8.86 -0.57 -7.48
N MET A 199 -9.74 0.14 -6.79
CA MET A 199 -10.26 -0.20 -5.47
C MET A 199 -11.80 -0.23 -5.56
N SER A 200 -12.42 -1.20 -4.89
CA SER A 200 -13.87 -1.30 -4.80
C SER A 200 -14.31 -1.36 -3.35
N CYS A 201 -15.49 -0.81 -3.06
CA CYS A 201 -16.17 -1.05 -1.80
C CYS A 201 -16.46 -2.55 -1.69
N GLY A 202 -16.20 -3.13 -0.52
CA GLY A 202 -16.63 -4.47 -0.18
C GLY A 202 -18.07 -4.48 0.34
N ILE A 203 -18.56 -5.67 0.67
CA ILE A 203 -19.97 -5.88 1.11
C ILE A 203 -20.28 -5.14 2.42
N ASN A 204 -19.26 -4.73 3.20
CA ASN A 204 -19.40 -4.14 4.53
C ASN A 204 -19.08 -2.64 4.62
N ASP A 205 -19.00 -1.89 3.50
CA ASP A 205 -18.56 -0.47 3.50
C ASP A 205 -19.39 0.47 4.41
N GLU A 206 -20.60 0.05 4.80
CA GLU A 206 -21.51 0.77 5.70
C GLU A 206 -21.15 0.67 7.20
N ARG A 207 -20.14 -0.10 7.60
CA ARG A 207 -19.84 -0.36 9.03
C ARG A 207 -19.04 0.70 9.76
N SER A 208 -18.72 1.83 9.13
CA SER A 208 -18.11 2.97 9.82
C SER A 208 -19.15 4.07 10.07
N GLU A 209 -20.01 3.87 11.06
CA GLU A 209 -20.70 5.00 11.67
C GLU A 209 -19.76 5.63 12.71
N SER A 210 -19.55 6.94 12.56
CA SER A 210 -18.83 7.89 13.44
C SER A 210 -17.32 7.74 13.62
#